data_AF-A0A523UZC1-F1
#
_entry.id   AF-A0A523UZC1-F1
#
_cell.length_a   1.000
_cell.length_b   1.000
_cell.length_c   1.000
_cell.angle_alpha   90.00
_cell.angle_beta   90.00
_cell.angle_gamma   90.00
#
_symmetry.space_group_name_H-M   'P 1'
#
loop_
_entity.id
_entity.type
_entity.pdbx_description
1 polymer ?
#
loop_
_entity_poly.entity_id
_entity_poly.type
_entity_poly.pdbx_seq_one_letter_code
_entity_poly.pdbx_strand_id
1 'polypeptide(L)' 'MSKTGIVTDTTSCLPPELVKEYDIRIVPVGLAT' A
#
# COMPACT_ATOMS: atom_id res chain seq x y z
N MET A 1 23.28 5.15 0.31
CA MET A 1 22.34 4.28 1.06
C MET A 1 21.08 4.12 0.23
N SER A 2 20.64 2.90 -0.02
CA SER A 2 19.33 2.64 -0.66
C SER A 2 18.20 2.96 0.33
N LYS A 3 17.12 3.56 -0.15
CA LYS A 3 15.92 3.85 0.66
C LYS A 3 15.04 2.60 0.71
N THR A 4 14.68 2.13 1.90
CA THR A 4 13.67 1.06 2.08
C THR A 4 12.28 1.64 1.85
N GLY A 5 11.45 0.94 1.07
CA GLY A 5 10.05 1.31 0.80
C GLY A 5 9.07 0.36 1.47
N ILE A 6 7.83 0.83 1.71
CA ILE A 6 6.74 0.04 2.27
C ILE A 6 5.76 -0.32 1.15
N VAL A 7 5.39 -1.60 1.09
CA VAL A 7 4.41 -2.13 0.14
C VAL A 7 3.40 -2.96 0.93
N THR A 8 2.11 -2.75 0.66
CA THR A 8 1.01 -3.58 1.18
C THR A 8 -0.06 -3.74 0.09
N ASP A 9 -1.18 -4.38 0.41
CA ASP A 9 -2.28 -4.60 -0.52
C ASP A 9 -3.60 -3.96 -0.07
N THR A 10 -4.60 -4.01 -0.94
CA THR A 10 -5.91 -3.40 -0.68
C THR A 10 -6.68 -4.01 0.49
N THR A 11 -6.31 -5.20 0.99
CA THR A 11 -6.97 -5.82 2.16
C THR A 11 -6.58 -5.16 3.47
N SER A 12 -5.49 -4.37 3.48
CA SER A 12 -5.06 -3.62 4.67
C SER A 12 -5.99 -2.43 5.00
N CYS A 13 -6.89 -2.03 4.10
CA CYS A 13 -7.91 -0.99 4.33
C CYS A 13 -7.37 0.32 4.93
N LEU A 14 -6.16 0.74 4.52
CA LEU A 14 -5.53 1.94 5.05
C LEU A 14 -6.28 3.21 4.60
N PRO A 15 -6.46 4.21 5.48
CA PRO A 15 -6.93 5.53 5.10
C PRO A 15 -6.01 6.17 4.04
N PRO A 16 -6.55 6.81 3.00
CA PRO A 16 -5.77 7.35 1.88
C PRO A 16 -4.78 8.45 2.30
N GLU A 17 -5.08 9.20 3.36
CA GLU A 17 -4.19 10.20 3.94
C GLU A 17 -2.89 9.58 4.45
N LEU A 18 -2.94 8.38 5.06
CA LEU A 18 -1.76 7.68 5.57
C LEU A 18 -0.93 7.07 4.45
N VAL A 19 -1.58 6.58 3.38
CA VAL A 19 -0.89 6.07 2.19
C VAL A 19 -0.02 7.18 1.57
N LYS A 20 -0.57 8.39 1.49
CA LYS A 20 0.14 9.57 0.98
C LYS A 20 1.23 10.06 1.93
N GLU A 21 0.94 10.15 3.22
CA GLU A 21 1.88 10.64 4.24
C GLU A 21 3.15 9.77 4.30
N TYR A 22 3.00 8.45 4.20
CA TYR A 22 4.09 7.50 4.38
C TYR A 22 4.65 6.90 3.08
N ASP A 23 4.22 7.39 1.90
CA ASP A 23 4.66 6.87 0.59
C ASP A 23 4.50 5.34 0.47
N ILE A 24 3.34 4.83 0.93
CA ILE A 24 3.02 3.40 0.92
C ILE A 24 2.54 3.02 -0.47
N ARG A 25 3.12 1.99 -1.07
CA ARG A 25 2.65 1.44 -2.34
C ARG A 25 1.57 0.38 -2.08
N ILE A 26 0.38 0.59 -2.64
CA ILE A 26 -0.73 -0.36 -2.57
C ILE A 26 -0.75 -1.25 -3.81
N VAL A 27 -0.73 -2.57 -3.61
CA VAL A 27 -0.96 -3.57 -4.65
C VAL A 27 -2.43 -4.01 -4.62
N PRO A 28 -3.19 -3.89 -5.71
CA PRO A 28 -4.59 -4.30 -5.72
C PRO A 28 -4.72 -5.82 -5.64
N VAL A 29 -5.57 -6.31 -4.74
CA VAL A 29 -5.96 -7.72 -4.70
C VAL A 29 -7.01 -7.98 -5.77
N GLY A 30 -6.78 -8.99 -6.60
CA GLY A 30 -7.76 -9.49 -7.57
C GLY A 30 -8.80 -10.39 -6.90
N LEU A 31 -10.05 -10.30 -7.33
CA LEU A 31 -11.11 -11.22 -6.91
C LEU A 31 -11.06 -12.49 -7.79
N ALA A 32 -11.08 -13.66 -7.16
CA ALA A 32 -11.24 -14.93 -7.87
C ALA A 32 -12.72 -15.15 -8.20
N THR A 33 -13.02 -15.32 -9.48
CA THR A 33 -14.36 -15.64 -10.01
C THR A 33 -14.42 -17.06 -10.51
#